data_AF-A0A1C3YJI1-F1
#
_entry.id   AF-A0A1C3YJI1-F1
#
_cell.length_a   1.000
_cell.length_b   1.000
_cell.length_c   1.000
_cell.angle_alpha   90.00
_cell.angle_beta   90.00
_cell.angle_gamma   90.00
#
_symmetry.space_group_name_H-M   'P 1'
#
loop_
_entity.id
_entity.type
_entity.pdbx_description
1 polymer ?
#
loop_
_entity_poly.entity_id
_entity_poly.type
_entity_poly.pdbx_seq_one_letter_code
_entity_poly.pdbx_strand_id
1 'polypeptide(L)'
;MRFYIRAVGDGEMSNYLGRRRVGDDVFLRGPHVGFELAERLGEHSRLVFLAGGTGVVPGIQAAKAVLEANEKSSVDLLWAVRKREEVQNSAFPSSSSWKFWQGKRPTALGLEVESPSPVTKRLQDLKKTYGDRLRIQVVVDEEGTRFQDKDINSTITASPGTVASFNAGCRFHDQAMHVHASEFALSEGPGCVCEPPAGTTPGKNLFIVSGPDGFIEHYAGPKIWLGGHQTQGPIAGVAGHLQRQNPALARDWLVLKM
;
A
#
# COMPACT_ATOMS: atom_id res chain seq x y z
N MET A 1 -6.40 -15.64 -12.19
CA MET A 1 -5.73 -14.33 -12.18
C MET A 1 -6.74 -13.25 -12.54
N ARG A 2 -6.67 -12.04 -11.97
CA ARG A 2 -7.57 -10.92 -12.28
C ARG A 2 -6.76 -9.63 -12.36
N PHE A 3 -7.10 -8.74 -13.28
CA PHE A 3 -6.48 -7.42 -13.41
C PHE A 3 -7.52 -6.35 -13.13
N TYR A 4 -7.11 -5.26 -12.48
CA TYR A 4 -7.90 -4.05 -12.36
C TYR A 4 -7.18 -2.95 -13.13
N ILE A 5 -7.80 -2.54 -14.23
CA ILE A 5 -7.19 -1.66 -15.23
C ILE A 5 -8.08 -0.43 -15.36
N ARG A 6 -7.48 0.74 -15.20
CA ARG A 6 -8.12 2.01 -15.54
C ARG A 6 -7.78 2.35 -16.98
N ALA A 7 -8.79 2.61 -17.80
CA ALA A 7 -8.58 3.15 -19.13
C ALA A 7 -8.04 4.58 -19.02
N VAL A 8 -6.91 4.84 -19.69
CA VAL A 8 -6.29 6.16 -19.79
C VAL A 8 -6.41 6.60 -21.24
N GLY A 9 -6.88 7.83 -21.49
CA GLY A 9 -7.21 8.33 -22.84
C GLY A 9 -6.09 8.06 -23.85
N ASP A 10 -4.86 8.42 -23.49
CA ASP A 10 -3.67 8.25 -24.34
C ASP A 10 -2.87 6.97 -24.03
N GLY A 11 -3.40 6.08 -23.19
CA GLY A 11 -2.69 4.89 -22.73
C GLY A 11 -2.85 3.71 -23.67
N GLU A 12 -1.79 3.35 -24.40
CA GLU A 12 -1.78 2.25 -25.38
C GLU A 12 -2.26 0.93 -24.79
N MET A 13 -1.60 0.43 -23.72
CA MET A 13 -1.95 -0.85 -23.10
C MET A 13 -3.34 -0.85 -22.44
N SER A 14 -3.72 0.26 -21.81
CA SER A 14 -5.03 0.37 -21.16
C SER A 14 -6.18 0.33 -22.17
N ASN A 15 -5.98 0.94 -23.34
CA ASN A 15 -6.93 0.93 -24.45
C ASN A 15 -6.92 -0.43 -25.18
N TYR A 16 -5.75 -1.03 -25.38
CA TYR A 16 -5.63 -2.39 -25.93
C TYR A 16 -6.45 -3.37 -25.09
N LEU A 17 -6.26 -3.38 -23.77
CA LEU A 17 -6.97 -4.28 -22.85
C LEU A 17 -8.45 -3.93 -22.75
N GLY A 18 -8.80 -2.64 -22.73
CA GLY A 18 -10.19 -2.19 -22.66
C GLY A 18 -11.04 -2.57 -23.89
N ARG A 19 -10.41 -2.90 -25.02
CA ARG A 19 -11.08 -3.35 -26.25
C ARG A 19 -11.19 -4.88 -26.37
N ARG A 20 -10.52 -5.64 -25.50
CA ARG A 20 -10.52 -7.11 -25.56
C ARG A 20 -11.87 -7.67 -25.15
N ARG A 21 -12.28 -8.73 -25.84
CA ARG A 21 -13.51 -9.49 -25.55
C ARG A 21 -13.17 -10.82 -24.89
N VAL A 22 -14.19 -11.43 -24.29
CA VAL A 22 -14.07 -12.79 -23.77
C VAL A 22 -13.72 -13.73 -24.93
N GLY A 23 -12.62 -14.47 -24.77
CA GLY A 23 -12.07 -15.36 -25.80
C GLY A 23 -10.86 -14.79 -26.55
N ASP A 24 -10.56 -13.50 -26.40
CA ASP A 24 -9.37 -12.90 -27.00
C ASP A 24 -8.09 -13.33 -26.27
N ASP A 25 -7.02 -13.54 -27.04
CA ASP A 25 -5.69 -13.81 -26.49
C ASP A 25 -5.06 -12.57 -25.86
N VAL A 26 -4.34 -12.79 -24.75
CA VAL A 26 -3.51 -11.79 -24.07
C VAL A 26 -2.16 -12.41 -23.74
N PHE A 27 -1.09 -11.75 -24.16
CA PHE A 27 0.28 -12.19 -23.87
C PHE A 27 0.72 -11.70 -22.50
N LEU A 28 1.34 -12.60 -21.72
CA LEU A 28 1.74 -12.34 -20.34
C LEU A 28 3.24 -12.61 -20.19
N ARG A 29 3.92 -11.73 -19.46
CA ARG A 29 5.30 -11.91 -19.00
C ARG A 29 5.34 -11.75 -17.49
N GLY A 30 6.07 -12.63 -16.81
CA GLY A 30 6.17 -12.67 -15.35
C GLY A 30 5.77 -14.05 -14.78
N PRO A 31 5.52 -14.14 -13.46
CA PRO A 31 5.43 -13.03 -12.51
C PRO A 31 6.78 -12.34 -12.26
N HIS A 32 6.75 -11.03 -12.07
CA HIS A 32 7.85 -10.29 -11.47
C HIS A 32 7.58 -10.18 -9.98
N VAL A 33 8.43 -10.81 -9.17
CA VAL A 33 8.30 -10.75 -7.70
C VAL A 33 8.80 -9.37 -7.26
N GLY A 34 7.93 -8.61 -6.61
CA GLY A 34 8.30 -7.34 -5.98
C GLY A 34 9.08 -7.55 -4.68
N PHE A 35 8.83 -6.72 -3.67
CA PHE A 35 9.52 -6.83 -2.39
C PHE A 35 9.09 -8.05 -1.56
N GLU A 36 10.06 -8.68 -0.89
CA GLU A 36 9.85 -9.80 0.02
C GLU A 36 9.30 -9.30 1.37
N LEU A 37 7.98 -9.12 1.46
CA LEU A 37 7.36 -8.50 2.64
C LEU A 37 7.59 -9.30 3.93
N ALA A 38 7.54 -10.63 3.87
CA ALA A 38 7.73 -11.49 5.05
C ALA A 38 9.14 -11.34 5.65
N GLU A 39 10.17 -11.32 4.81
CA GLU A 39 11.58 -11.14 5.22
C GLU A 39 11.86 -9.77 5.84
N ARG A 40 11.03 -8.76 5.50
CA ARG A 40 11.15 -7.40 6.04
C ARG A 40 10.37 -7.20 7.32
N LEU A 41 9.29 -7.97 7.48
CA LEU A 41 8.42 -7.93 8.65
C LEU A 41 9.03 -8.72 9.81
N GLY A 42 9.57 -9.92 9.57
CA GLY A 42 10.08 -10.77 10.66
C GLY A 42 9.02 -11.00 11.75
N GLU A 43 9.37 -10.73 13.02
CA GLU A 43 8.41 -10.77 14.15
C GLU A 43 7.42 -9.60 14.14
N HIS A 44 7.72 -8.52 13.39
CA HIS A 44 6.79 -7.41 13.26
C HIS A 44 5.63 -7.81 12.37
N SER A 45 4.44 -7.30 12.69
CA SER A 45 3.21 -7.81 12.12
C SER A 45 2.32 -6.69 11.57
N ARG A 46 2.85 -5.46 11.45
CA ARG A 46 2.07 -4.28 11.03
C ARG A 46 2.46 -3.81 9.64
N LEU A 47 1.46 -3.73 8.76
CA LEU A 47 1.55 -3.11 7.45
C LEU A 47 0.56 -1.94 7.37
N VAL A 48 1.06 -0.76 7.00
CA VAL A 48 0.26 0.37 6.54
C VAL A 48 0.47 0.49 5.04
N PHE A 49 -0.60 0.44 4.27
CA PHE A 49 -0.55 0.51 2.81
C PHE A 49 -1.41 1.68 2.33
N LEU A 50 -0.76 2.71 1.77
CA LEU A 50 -1.42 3.89 1.21
C LEU A 50 -1.47 3.78 -0.31
N ALA A 51 -2.67 3.70 -0.85
CA ALA A 51 -2.94 3.44 -2.26
C ALA A 51 -3.68 4.60 -2.92
N GLY A 52 -3.20 5.07 -4.07
CA GLY A 52 -3.88 5.99 -4.98
C GLY A 52 -4.45 5.25 -6.19
N GLY A 53 -5.76 5.34 -6.42
CA GLY A 53 -6.44 4.76 -7.58
C GLY A 53 -6.20 3.25 -7.72
N THR A 54 -5.62 2.83 -8.85
CA THR A 54 -5.31 1.41 -9.12
C THR A 54 -4.17 0.84 -8.27
N GLY A 55 -3.39 1.68 -7.57
CA GLY A 55 -2.35 1.26 -6.61
C GLY A 55 -2.88 0.44 -5.44
N VAL A 56 -4.21 0.36 -5.27
CA VAL A 56 -4.86 -0.52 -4.27
C VAL A 56 -4.67 -2.00 -4.58
N VAL A 57 -4.38 -2.36 -5.84
CA VAL A 57 -4.23 -3.75 -6.27
C VAL A 57 -2.99 -4.43 -5.68
N PRO A 58 -1.79 -3.82 -5.74
CA PRO A 58 -0.67 -4.25 -4.90
C PRO A 58 -1.03 -4.30 -3.41
N GLY A 59 -1.79 -3.32 -2.90
CA GLY A 59 -2.23 -3.28 -1.51
C GLY A 59 -3.09 -4.49 -1.08
N ILE A 60 -4.03 -4.91 -1.93
CA ILE A 60 -4.86 -6.12 -1.74
C ILE A 60 -3.98 -7.37 -1.66
N GLN A 61 -2.95 -7.46 -2.52
CA GLN A 61 -2.02 -8.59 -2.55
C GLN A 61 -1.13 -8.61 -1.30
N ALA A 62 -0.56 -7.46 -0.94
CA ALA A 62 0.28 -7.28 0.24
C ALA A 62 -0.51 -7.60 1.53
N ALA A 63 -1.73 -7.05 1.65
CA ALA A 63 -2.61 -7.30 2.79
C ALA A 63 -2.89 -8.79 2.98
N LYS A 64 -3.26 -9.48 1.89
CA LYS A 64 -3.52 -10.92 1.92
C LYS A 64 -2.27 -11.70 2.36
N ALA A 65 -1.12 -11.44 1.72
CA ALA A 65 0.13 -12.14 2.02
C ALA A 65 0.56 -11.96 3.48
N VAL A 66 0.49 -10.73 4.00
CA VAL A 66 0.88 -10.41 5.39
C VAL A 66 -0.08 -11.02 6.42
N LEU A 67 -1.39 -11.02 6.14
CA LEU A 67 -2.39 -11.57 7.05
C LEU A 67 -2.42 -13.11 7.04
N GLU A 68 -2.10 -13.74 5.92
CA GLU A 68 -1.95 -15.20 5.82
C GLU A 68 -0.67 -15.72 6.46
N ALA A 69 0.42 -14.94 6.39
CA ALA A 69 1.72 -15.38 6.90
C ALA A 69 1.80 -15.43 8.43
N ASN A 70 1.08 -14.56 9.15
CA ASN A 70 1.15 -14.48 10.61
C ASN A 70 -0.19 -14.02 11.20
N GLU A 71 -0.77 -14.83 12.09
CA GLU A 71 -2.07 -14.57 12.73
C GLU A 71 -2.10 -13.32 13.61
N LYS A 72 -0.93 -12.86 14.08
CA LYS A 72 -0.78 -11.62 14.85
C LYS A 72 -0.66 -10.39 13.95
N SER A 73 -0.64 -10.57 12.63
CA SER A 73 -0.53 -9.44 11.70
C SER A 73 -1.81 -8.63 11.62
N SER A 74 -1.61 -7.32 11.47
CA SER A 74 -2.65 -6.32 11.22
C SER A 74 -2.27 -5.44 10.04
N VAL A 75 -3.27 -5.04 9.27
CA VAL A 75 -3.12 -4.25 8.06
C VAL A 75 -4.07 -3.06 8.09
N ASP A 76 -3.50 -1.89 7.80
CA ASP A 76 -4.20 -0.65 7.56
C ASP A 76 -4.09 -0.27 6.08
N LEU A 77 -5.15 -0.50 5.32
CA LEU A 77 -5.22 -0.14 3.90
C LEU A 77 -5.95 1.20 3.73
N LEU A 78 -5.21 2.22 3.33
CA LEU A 78 -5.67 3.58 3.10
C LEU A 78 -5.82 3.79 1.60
N TRP A 79 -7.05 3.87 1.08
CA TRP A 79 -7.32 3.96 -0.36
C TRP A 79 -7.89 5.32 -0.75
N ALA A 80 -7.12 6.08 -1.52
CA ALA A 80 -7.54 7.35 -2.10
C ALA A 80 -8.01 7.12 -3.54
N VAL A 81 -9.22 7.57 -3.83
CA VAL A 81 -9.80 7.56 -5.18
C VAL A 81 -10.15 8.97 -5.61
N ARG A 82 -10.18 9.20 -6.92
CA ARG A 82 -10.58 10.52 -7.43
C ARG A 82 -12.09 10.70 -7.32
N LYS A 83 -12.85 9.70 -7.75
CA LYS A 83 -14.31 9.75 -7.82
C LYS A 83 -14.97 8.58 -7.11
N ARG A 84 -16.22 8.78 -6.67
CA ARG A 84 -17.02 7.77 -5.96
C ARG A 84 -17.31 6.54 -6.82
N GLU A 85 -17.34 6.68 -8.14
CA GLU A 85 -17.60 5.56 -9.05
C GLU A 85 -16.50 4.49 -8.98
N GLU A 86 -15.31 4.83 -8.48
CA GLU A 86 -14.25 3.85 -8.21
C GLU A 86 -14.62 2.94 -7.02
N VAL A 87 -15.46 3.42 -6.09
CA VAL A 87 -15.90 2.69 -4.89
C VAL A 87 -17.24 1.98 -5.10
N GLN A 88 -18.16 2.57 -5.87
CA GLN A 88 -19.53 2.07 -6.07
C GLN A 88 -20.04 2.32 -7.48
N ASN A 89 -20.86 1.42 -8.02
CA ASN A 89 -21.39 1.52 -9.39
C ASN A 89 -22.69 2.33 -9.48
N SER A 90 -23.28 2.73 -8.35
CA SER A 90 -24.49 3.56 -8.34
C SER A 90 -24.13 5.04 -8.49
N ALA A 91 -24.79 5.73 -9.43
CA ALA A 91 -24.98 7.18 -9.34
C ALA A 91 -25.71 7.51 -8.03
N PHE A 92 -25.41 8.68 -7.44
CA PHE A 92 -25.95 9.16 -6.16
C PHE A 92 -27.36 8.62 -5.84
N PRO A 93 -27.57 7.92 -4.71
CA PRO A 93 -28.92 7.76 -4.21
C PRO A 93 -29.42 9.15 -3.78
N SER A 94 -30.45 9.64 -4.48
CA SER A 94 -31.36 10.61 -3.89
C SER A 94 -31.99 9.92 -2.67
N SER A 95 -31.68 10.43 -1.48
CA SER A 95 -32.21 10.06 -0.15
C SER A 95 -31.31 9.21 0.79
N SER A 96 -30.81 9.94 1.80
CA SER A 96 -31.01 9.68 3.23
C SER A 96 -30.21 8.60 4.00
N SER A 97 -29.40 7.74 3.40
CA SER A 97 -28.65 6.72 4.20
C SER A 97 -27.20 7.10 4.54
N TRP A 98 -26.69 8.25 4.09
CA TRP A 98 -25.28 8.65 4.22
C TRP A 98 -25.00 9.77 5.23
N LYS A 99 -25.67 9.78 6.40
CA LYS A 99 -25.25 10.66 7.52
C LYS A 99 -23.84 10.38 8.07
N PHE A 100 -23.14 9.36 7.57
CA PHE A 100 -21.77 9.00 7.97
C PHE A 100 -20.66 9.85 7.32
N TRP A 101 -20.94 10.63 6.26
CA TRP A 101 -19.92 11.32 5.45
C TRP A 101 -19.90 12.84 5.60
N GLN A 102 -20.54 13.40 6.64
CA GLN A 102 -20.51 14.85 6.92
C GLN A 102 -19.18 15.35 7.51
N GLY A 103 -18.19 14.48 7.66
CA GLY A 103 -16.84 14.87 8.07
C GLY A 103 -15.87 14.91 6.89
N LYS A 104 -15.04 15.94 6.79
CA LYS A 104 -13.82 15.97 5.95
C LYS A 104 -12.75 15.01 6.50
N ARG A 105 -13.10 13.74 6.72
CA ARG A 105 -12.26 12.72 7.36
C ARG A 105 -12.24 11.45 6.52
N PRO A 106 -11.16 10.66 6.57
CA PRO A 106 -11.16 9.31 6.06
C PRO A 106 -12.31 8.50 6.64
N THR A 107 -12.96 7.70 5.80
CA THR A 107 -14.10 6.90 6.23
C THR A 107 -13.79 5.43 6.16
N ALA A 108 -14.17 4.69 7.20
CA ALA A 108 -14.00 3.25 7.23
C ALA A 108 -14.87 2.59 6.15
N LEU A 109 -14.26 1.74 5.32
CA LEU A 109 -15.00 0.95 4.34
C LEU A 109 -15.72 -0.19 5.07
N GLY A 110 -17.03 -0.06 5.17
CA GLY A 110 -17.92 -1.08 5.74
C GLY A 110 -18.31 -2.17 4.75
N LEU A 111 -19.05 -3.16 5.25
CA LEU A 111 -19.69 -4.20 4.42
C LEU A 111 -20.97 -3.70 3.74
N GLU A 112 -21.55 -2.59 4.21
CA GLU A 112 -22.85 -2.04 3.80
C GLU A 112 -22.77 -1.05 2.63
N VAL A 113 -21.74 -1.13 1.78
CA VAL A 113 -21.64 -0.26 0.59
C VAL A 113 -22.70 -0.68 -0.42
N GLU A 114 -23.57 0.25 -0.83
CA GLU A 114 -24.58 0.01 -1.86
C GLU A 114 -23.92 -0.13 -3.25
N SER A 115 -24.30 -1.17 -4.00
CA SER A 115 -23.77 -1.47 -5.34
C SER A 115 -22.25 -1.33 -5.46
N PRO A 116 -21.46 -2.07 -4.65
CA PRO A 116 -20.02 -1.86 -4.57
C PRO A 116 -19.33 -2.16 -5.91
N SER A 117 -18.30 -1.38 -6.23
CA SER A 117 -17.45 -1.64 -7.40
C SER A 117 -16.77 -3.02 -7.28
N PRO A 118 -16.27 -3.62 -8.37
CA PRO A 118 -15.60 -4.91 -8.30
C PRO A 118 -14.39 -4.94 -7.33
N VAL A 119 -13.66 -3.82 -7.24
CA VAL A 119 -12.54 -3.69 -6.29
C VAL A 119 -13.05 -3.57 -4.86
N THR A 120 -14.10 -2.78 -4.62
CA THR A 120 -14.74 -2.68 -3.30
C THR A 120 -15.27 -4.03 -2.83
N LYS A 121 -15.92 -4.81 -3.70
CA LYS A 121 -16.33 -6.19 -3.37
C LYS A 121 -15.15 -7.03 -2.92
N ARG A 122 -14.02 -6.95 -3.63
CA ARG A 122 -12.81 -7.69 -3.26
C ARG A 122 -12.25 -7.26 -1.89
N LEU A 123 -12.29 -5.96 -1.59
CA LEU A 123 -11.89 -5.42 -0.30
C LEU A 123 -12.83 -5.86 0.83
N GLN A 124 -14.13 -5.90 0.57
CA GLN A 124 -15.13 -6.40 1.52
C GLN A 124 -14.96 -7.90 1.78
N ASP A 125 -14.66 -8.71 0.76
CA ASP A 125 -14.36 -10.13 0.92
C ASP A 125 -13.13 -10.36 1.83
N LEU A 126 -12.06 -9.57 1.62
CA LEU A 126 -10.88 -9.62 2.49
C LEU A 126 -11.26 -9.20 3.92
N LYS A 127 -12.02 -8.12 4.07
CA LYS A 127 -12.45 -7.63 5.39
C LYS A 127 -13.32 -8.65 6.12
N LYS A 128 -14.21 -9.34 5.43
CA LYS A 128 -15.01 -10.44 5.97
C LYS A 128 -14.13 -11.63 6.42
N THR A 129 -13.05 -11.90 5.69
CA THR A 129 -12.13 -12.99 5.98
C THR A 129 -11.24 -12.70 7.19
N TYR A 130 -10.71 -11.48 7.31
CA TYR A 130 -9.71 -11.14 8.33
C TYR A 130 -10.23 -10.28 9.49
N GLY A 131 -11.49 -9.84 9.43
CA GLY A 131 -12.15 -9.09 10.50
C GLY A 131 -11.40 -7.83 10.90
N ASP A 132 -11.17 -7.67 12.20
CA ASP A 132 -10.53 -6.49 12.79
C ASP A 132 -9.03 -6.38 12.47
N ARG A 133 -8.41 -7.47 12.00
CA ARG A 133 -7.01 -7.45 11.55
C ARG A 133 -6.83 -6.67 10.26
N LEU A 134 -7.91 -6.39 9.51
CA LEU A 134 -7.88 -5.57 8.30
C LEU A 134 -8.78 -4.34 8.46
N ARG A 135 -8.15 -3.19 8.68
CA ARG A 135 -8.82 -1.88 8.63
C ARG A 135 -8.64 -1.28 7.25
N ILE A 136 -9.75 -0.82 6.66
CA ILE A 136 -9.75 -0.21 5.33
C ILE A 136 -10.38 1.17 5.47
N GLN A 137 -9.68 2.20 5.03
CA GLN A 137 -10.17 3.57 5.02
C GLN A 137 -10.16 4.11 3.60
N VAL A 138 -11.16 4.89 3.24
CA VAL A 138 -11.33 5.46 1.90
C VAL A 138 -11.49 6.97 1.99
N VAL A 139 -10.86 7.67 1.05
CA VAL A 139 -11.08 9.09 0.75
C VAL A 139 -11.40 9.26 -0.74
N VAL A 140 -12.28 10.21 -1.03
CA VAL A 140 -12.69 10.61 -2.38
C VAL A 140 -12.30 12.08 -2.59
N ASP A 141 -11.40 12.33 -3.53
CA ASP A 141 -10.81 13.66 -3.76
C ASP A 141 -11.87 14.68 -4.23
N GLU A 142 -12.74 14.29 -5.17
CA GLU A 142 -13.81 15.18 -5.69
C GLU A 142 -14.88 15.51 -4.64
N GLU A 143 -14.88 14.81 -3.51
CA GLU A 143 -15.73 15.12 -2.34
C GLU A 143 -14.98 15.95 -1.27
N GLY A 144 -13.75 16.39 -1.58
CA GLY A 144 -12.96 17.23 -0.69
C GLY A 144 -12.34 16.49 0.50
N THR A 145 -12.30 15.16 0.46
CA THR A 145 -11.62 14.33 1.47
C THR A 145 -10.24 13.91 0.96
N ARG A 146 -9.25 13.82 1.85
CA ARG A 146 -7.88 13.38 1.56
C ARG A 146 -7.22 12.85 2.83
N PHE A 147 -6.24 11.97 2.69
CA PHE A 147 -5.38 11.61 3.82
C PHE A 147 -4.43 12.76 4.14
N GLN A 148 -4.50 13.27 5.36
CA GLN A 148 -3.58 14.29 5.86
C GLN A 148 -2.44 13.63 6.66
N ASP A 149 -1.36 14.37 6.89
CA ASP A 149 -0.21 13.95 7.69
C ASP A 149 -0.63 13.38 9.06
N LYS A 150 -1.64 13.98 9.70
CA LYS A 150 -2.19 13.52 10.98
C LYS A 150 -2.89 12.15 10.87
N ASP A 151 -3.54 11.87 9.75
CA ASP A 151 -4.26 10.61 9.53
C ASP A 151 -3.25 9.48 9.33
N ILE A 152 -2.17 9.77 8.60
CA ILE A 152 -1.05 8.84 8.40
C ILE A 152 -0.29 8.64 9.71
N ASN A 153 0.05 9.72 10.42
CA ASN A 153 0.78 9.65 11.68
C ASN A 153 0.01 8.90 12.76
N SER A 154 -1.29 9.19 12.94
CA SER A 154 -2.14 8.47 13.90
C SER A 154 -2.27 6.98 13.54
N THR A 155 -2.30 6.65 12.25
CA THR A 155 -2.29 5.26 11.80
C THR A 155 -0.97 4.60 12.16
N ILE A 156 0.17 5.16 11.75
CA ILE A 156 1.49 4.57 12.01
C ILE A 156 1.78 4.46 13.52
N THR A 157 1.47 5.48 14.31
CA THR A 157 1.74 5.49 15.77
C THR A 157 0.82 4.59 16.59
N ALA A 158 -0.29 4.08 16.04
CA ALA A 158 -1.15 3.12 16.73
C ALA A 158 -0.55 1.71 16.89
N SER A 159 0.68 1.46 16.40
CA SER A 159 1.38 0.17 16.55
C SER A 159 1.82 -0.09 18.00
N PRO A 160 1.68 -1.31 18.52
CA PRO A 160 2.43 -1.76 19.69
C PRO A 160 3.95 -1.63 19.46
N GLY A 161 4.65 -1.18 20.49
CA GLY A 161 6.05 -0.74 20.44
C GLY A 161 7.10 -1.85 20.40
N THR A 162 7.00 -2.81 19.47
CA THR A 162 8.16 -3.66 19.16
C THR A 162 9.20 -2.78 18.50
N VAL A 163 10.35 -2.62 19.15
CA VAL A 163 11.49 -1.87 18.62
C VAL A 163 12.16 -2.72 17.56
N ALA A 164 12.41 -2.13 16.40
CA ALA A 164 13.11 -2.85 15.33
C ALA A 164 14.54 -3.21 15.73
N SER A 165 14.95 -4.44 15.40
CA SER A 165 16.36 -4.85 15.43
C SER A 165 16.87 -4.94 14.00
N PHE A 166 17.89 -4.15 13.66
CA PHE A 166 18.51 -4.20 12.34
C PHE A 166 19.98 -3.78 12.35
N ASN A 167 20.73 -4.29 11.36
CA ASN A 167 22.10 -3.91 11.09
C ASN A 167 22.16 -2.96 9.87
N ALA A 168 23.00 -1.94 9.95
CA ALA A 168 23.29 -1.07 8.80
C ALA A 168 23.85 -1.90 7.64
N GLY A 169 23.48 -1.56 6.40
CA GLY A 169 23.81 -2.32 5.20
C GLY A 169 22.89 -3.53 4.93
N CYS A 170 21.96 -3.86 5.83
CA CYS A 170 21.04 -4.97 5.57
C CYS A 170 20.05 -4.62 4.45
N ARG A 171 20.05 -5.40 3.36
CA ARG A 171 19.10 -5.23 2.24
C ARG A 171 17.62 -5.27 2.64
N PHE A 172 17.33 -5.93 3.77
CA PHE A 172 15.97 -6.07 4.25
C PHE A 172 15.52 -4.90 5.13
N HIS A 173 16.37 -4.52 6.09
CA HIS A 173 15.94 -3.71 7.22
C HIS A 173 16.63 -2.34 7.30
N ASP A 174 17.68 -2.06 6.53
CA ASP A 174 18.27 -0.73 6.44
C ASP A 174 17.59 0.10 5.35
N GLN A 175 16.92 1.19 5.75
CA GLN A 175 16.23 2.11 4.84
C GLN A 175 17.18 2.72 3.79
N ALA A 176 18.45 2.92 4.12
CA ALA A 176 19.43 3.49 3.19
C ALA A 176 19.66 2.57 1.98
N MET A 177 19.61 1.25 2.19
CA MET A 177 19.77 0.25 1.13
C MET A 177 18.60 0.27 0.13
N HIS A 178 17.42 0.76 0.56
CA HIS A 178 16.24 0.83 -0.31
C HIS A 178 16.34 1.91 -1.37
N VAL A 179 17.10 2.99 -1.14
CA VAL A 179 17.24 4.10 -2.10
C VAL A 179 17.62 3.61 -3.50
N HIS A 180 18.47 2.59 -3.55
CA HIS A 180 18.96 1.97 -4.80
C HIS A 180 18.21 0.69 -5.20
N ALA A 181 17.28 0.22 -4.36
CA ALA A 181 16.49 -0.97 -4.67
C ALA A 181 15.46 -0.67 -5.77
N SER A 182 15.27 -1.63 -6.67
CA SER A 182 14.21 -1.63 -7.67
C SER A 182 13.24 -2.76 -7.38
N GLU A 183 11.94 -2.55 -7.61
CA GLU A 183 10.93 -3.59 -7.44
C GLU A 183 11.04 -4.72 -8.49
N PHE A 184 11.75 -4.46 -9.58
CA PHE A 184 11.95 -5.41 -10.68
C PHE A 184 13.37 -6.00 -10.71
N ALA A 185 14.26 -5.56 -9.83
CA ALA A 185 15.59 -6.15 -9.73
C ALA A 185 15.48 -7.56 -9.15
N LEU A 186 16.26 -8.50 -9.72
CA LEU A 186 16.41 -9.81 -9.12
C LEU A 186 17.05 -9.66 -7.74
N SER A 187 16.62 -10.49 -6.78
CA SER A 187 17.19 -10.54 -5.43
C SER A 187 18.59 -11.17 -5.47
N GLU A 188 19.55 -10.46 -6.06
CA GLU A 188 20.95 -10.82 -6.07
C GLU A 188 21.62 -10.22 -4.84
N GLY A 189 22.08 -11.09 -3.93
CA GLY A 189 22.79 -10.67 -2.72
C GLY A 189 22.53 -11.58 -1.52
N PRO A 190 23.30 -11.40 -0.43
CA PRO A 190 23.08 -12.16 0.80
C PRO A 190 21.70 -11.87 1.40
N GLY A 191 21.18 -12.81 2.20
CA GLY A 191 19.91 -12.66 2.93
C GLY A 191 19.96 -11.59 4.02
N CYS A 192 19.13 -11.73 5.05
CA CYS A 192 19.20 -10.87 6.23
C CYS A 192 20.55 -11.04 6.93
N VAL A 193 21.17 -9.92 7.32
CA VAL A 193 22.45 -9.88 8.04
C VAL A 193 22.30 -9.26 9.44
N CYS A 194 21.06 -9.13 9.91
CA CYS A 194 20.76 -8.55 11.21
C CYS A 194 20.96 -9.60 12.31
N GLU A 195 21.44 -9.18 13.47
CA GLU A 195 21.62 -10.04 14.64
C GLU A 195 20.50 -9.75 15.66
N PRO A 196 19.44 -10.56 15.67
CA PRO A 196 18.34 -10.37 16.61
C PRO A 196 18.72 -10.91 18.00
N PRO A 197 18.09 -10.43 19.08
CA PRO A 197 18.10 -11.11 20.36
C PRO A 197 17.69 -12.60 20.21
N ALA A 198 18.26 -13.48 21.03
CA ALA A 198 18.03 -14.92 20.96
C ALA A 198 16.52 -15.25 20.97
N GLY A 199 16.06 -15.99 19.97
CA GLY A 199 14.65 -16.39 19.82
C GLY A 199 13.74 -15.37 19.11
N THR A 200 14.29 -14.32 18.50
CA THR A 200 13.52 -13.37 17.69
C THR A 200 14.02 -13.33 16.24
N THR A 201 13.15 -12.99 15.29
CA THR A 201 13.51 -12.72 13.89
C THR A 201 13.61 -11.21 13.64
N PRO A 202 14.65 -10.72 12.94
CA PRO A 202 14.80 -9.29 12.64
C PRO A 202 13.65 -8.81 11.76
N GLY A 203 13.21 -7.56 11.97
CA GLY A 203 12.05 -7.05 11.28
C GLY A 203 11.81 -5.55 11.48
N LYS A 204 10.98 -5.00 10.61
CA LYS A 204 10.40 -3.65 10.72
C LYS A 204 8.93 -3.68 10.33
N ASN A 205 8.15 -2.76 10.91
CA ASN A 205 6.82 -2.48 10.38
C ASN A 205 6.95 -1.89 8.97
N LEU A 206 5.95 -2.08 8.12
CA LEU A 206 6.00 -1.61 6.73
C LEU A 206 5.03 -0.46 6.49
N PHE A 207 5.52 0.63 5.89
CA PHE A 207 4.68 1.67 5.31
C PHE A 207 4.91 1.71 3.80
N ILE A 208 3.92 1.26 3.03
CA ILE A 208 4.02 1.18 1.58
C ILE A 208 3.11 2.22 0.94
N VAL A 209 3.64 2.98 -0.02
CA VAL A 209 2.87 3.95 -0.82
C VAL A 209 2.81 3.45 -2.26
N SER A 210 1.61 3.33 -2.82
CA SER A 210 1.41 2.90 -4.20
C SER A 210 0.42 3.78 -4.96
N GLY A 211 0.72 4.12 -6.21
CA GLY A 211 -0.17 4.96 -7.01
C GLY A 211 0.54 5.72 -8.12
N PRO A 212 -0.11 6.72 -8.73
CA PRO A 212 0.51 7.59 -9.73
C PRO A 212 1.76 8.30 -9.17
N ASP A 213 2.70 8.68 -10.05
CA ASP A 213 3.97 9.29 -9.63
C ASP A 213 3.78 10.49 -8.68
N GLY A 214 2.88 11.42 -9.01
CA GLY A 214 2.60 12.57 -8.15
C GLY A 214 2.00 12.21 -6.78
N PHE A 215 1.29 11.08 -6.70
CA PHE A 215 0.79 10.55 -5.42
C PHE A 215 1.94 9.97 -4.58
N ILE A 216 2.80 9.16 -5.18
CA ILE A 216 3.99 8.59 -4.51
C ILE A 216 4.92 9.72 -4.06
N GLU A 217 5.19 10.69 -4.93
CA GLU A 217 6.07 11.82 -4.63
C GLU A 217 5.55 12.64 -3.45
N HIS A 218 4.25 12.92 -3.41
CA HIS A 218 3.64 13.65 -2.30
C HIS A 218 3.80 12.94 -0.95
N TYR A 219 3.54 11.63 -0.89
CA TYR A 219 3.50 10.90 0.38
C TYR A 219 4.84 10.29 0.80
N ALA A 220 5.71 9.90 -0.13
CA ALA A 220 6.97 9.19 0.16
C ALA A 220 8.20 9.79 -0.54
N GLY A 221 8.04 10.80 -1.39
CA GLY A 221 9.12 11.36 -2.21
C GLY A 221 9.31 10.63 -3.53
N PRO A 222 10.03 11.22 -4.50
CA PRO A 222 10.12 10.71 -5.85
C PRO A 222 10.88 9.37 -5.90
N LYS A 223 10.45 8.49 -6.81
CA LYS A 223 11.30 7.40 -7.33
C LYS A 223 12.33 8.03 -8.29
N ILE A 224 13.48 7.40 -8.49
CA ILE A 224 14.55 7.93 -9.35
C ILE A 224 14.99 6.92 -10.40
N TRP A 225 15.52 7.39 -11.53
CA TRP A 225 16.15 6.52 -12.53
C TRP A 225 17.66 6.47 -12.26
N LEU A 226 18.19 5.26 -12.07
CA LEU A 226 19.60 5.02 -11.83
C LEU A 226 20.03 3.72 -12.51
N GLY A 227 21.12 3.76 -13.28
CA GLY A 227 21.68 2.57 -13.91
C GLY A 227 20.72 1.85 -14.88
N GLY A 228 19.82 2.58 -15.55
CA GLY A 228 18.85 2.00 -16.50
C GLY A 228 17.61 1.38 -15.85
N HIS A 229 17.44 1.51 -14.54
CA HIS A 229 16.28 1.03 -13.81
C HIS A 229 15.68 2.13 -12.93
N GLN A 230 14.38 2.05 -12.65
CA GLN A 230 13.73 2.90 -11.67
C GLN A 230 13.95 2.30 -10.26
N THR A 231 14.49 3.09 -9.34
CA THR A 231 14.74 2.72 -7.94
C THR A 231 13.81 3.49 -7.00
N GLN A 232 13.76 3.09 -5.72
CA GLN A 232 12.91 3.75 -4.71
C GLN A 232 13.24 5.23 -4.51
N GLY A 233 14.51 5.63 -4.65
CA GLY A 233 14.95 6.98 -4.33
C GLY A 233 14.87 7.32 -2.82
N PRO A 234 15.26 8.53 -2.41
CA PRO A 234 15.24 8.94 -1.01
C PRO A 234 13.80 9.07 -0.49
N ILE A 235 13.63 8.91 0.83
CA ILE A 235 12.36 9.18 1.50
C ILE A 235 12.18 10.69 1.66
N ALA A 236 11.08 11.22 1.12
CA ALA A 236 10.66 12.60 1.26
C ALA A 236 9.13 12.69 1.42
N GLY A 237 8.54 13.83 1.08
CA GLY A 237 7.09 14.04 1.20
C GLY A 237 6.61 13.94 2.66
N VAL A 238 5.37 13.48 2.83
CA VAL A 238 4.75 13.29 4.15
C VAL A 238 5.54 12.30 5.01
N ALA A 239 5.94 11.14 4.48
CA ALA A 239 6.71 10.13 5.22
C ALA A 239 8.03 10.70 5.76
N GLY A 240 8.77 11.43 4.92
CA GLY A 240 10.02 12.08 5.33
C GLY A 240 9.80 13.20 6.35
N HIS A 241 8.69 13.95 6.24
CA HIS A 241 8.31 14.94 7.24
C HIS A 241 8.02 14.29 8.61
N LEU A 242 7.23 13.21 8.62
CA LEU A 242 6.91 12.46 9.84
C LEU A 242 8.15 11.82 10.49
N GLN A 243 9.07 11.28 9.69
CA GLN A 243 10.34 10.74 10.22
C GLN A 243 11.21 11.79 10.90
N ARG A 244 11.23 13.03 10.40
CA ARG A 244 11.94 14.14 11.05
C ARG A 244 11.31 14.56 12.37
N GLN A 245 9.98 14.49 12.47
CA GLN A 245 9.25 14.82 13.69
C GLN A 245 9.31 13.70 14.73
N ASN A 246 9.40 12.44 14.29
CA ASN A 246 9.44 11.28 15.15
C ASN A 246 10.53 10.29 14.67
N PRO A 247 11.77 10.39 15.19
CA PRO A 247 12.87 9.51 14.80
C PRO A 247 12.62 8.02 15.03
N ALA A 248 11.70 7.65 15.94
CA ALA A 248 11.31 6.26 16.13
C ALA A 248 10.65 5.67 14.87
N LEU A 249 10.00 6.50 14.04
CA LEU A 249 9.46 6.04 12.75
C LEU A 249 10.56 5.59 11.79
N ALA A 250 11.67 6.33 11.71
CA ALA A 250 12.80 5.95 10.86
C ALA A 250 13.49 4.66 11.34
N ARG A 251 13.46 4.43 12.66
CA ARG A 251 13.98 3.20 13.27
C ARG A 251 13.06 2.02 13.04
N ASP A 252 11.77 2.15 13.37
CA ASP A 252 10.84 1.02 13.52
C ASP A 252 10.04 0.69 12.25
N TRP A 253 10.06 1.59 11.25
CA TRP A 253 9.33 1.43 10.00
C TRP A 253 10.25 1.47 8.79
N LEU A 254 9.97 0.57 7.85
CA LEU A 254 10.52 0.60 6.50
C LEU A 254 9.49 1.23 5.55
N VAL A 255 9.90 2.24 4.80
CA VAL A 255 9.07 2.91 3.80
C VAL A 255 9.42 2.40 2.41
N LEU A 256 8.42 1.91 1.69
CA LEU A 256 8.53 1.40 0.32
C LEU A 256 7.54 2.10 -0.61
N LYS A 257 7.87 2.14 -1.90
CA LYS A 257 7.12 2.81 -2.96
C LYS A 257 6.83 1.82 -4.09
N MET A 258 5.57 1.69 -4.51
CA MET A 258 5.11 0.74 -5.53
C MET A 258 4.33 1.43 -6.63
#